data_AF-A0A3D0SME1-F1
#
_entry.id   AF-A0A3D0SME1-F1
#
_cell.length_a   1.000
_cell.length_b   1.000
_cell.length_c   1.000
_cell.angle_alpha   90.00
_cell.angle_beta   90.00
_cell.angle_gamma   90.00
#
_symmetry.space_group_name_H-M   'P 1'
#
loop_
_entity.id
_entity.type
_entity.pdbx_description
1 polymer ?
#
loop_
_entity_poly.entity_id
_entity_poly.type
_entity_poly.pdbx_seq_one_letter_code
_entity_poly.pdbx_strand_id
1 'polypeptide(L)'
;RVAPYLMKALSVVGTVAMFMVGGGILLHGLPHSHEVLRYAEETVHNLPGIGGLLSVITPALLSALAGVVAGGIVLAVVDKVMAVFERFKKTR
;
A
#
# COMPACT_ATOMS: atom_id res chain seq x y z
N ARG A 1 0.71 -31.17 -10.95
CA ARG A 1 2.03 -30.46 -10.88
C ARG A 1 1.91 -28.94 -10.90
N VAL A 2 0.85 -28.35 -11.47
CA VAL A 2 0.67 -26.89 -11.55
C VAL A 2 0.19 -26.25 -10.24
N ALA A 3 -0.57 -27.00 -9.43
CA ALA A 3 -1.13 -26.55 -8.15
C ALA A 3 -0.15 -25.80 -7.18
N PRO A 4 1.08 -26.28 -6.92
CA PRO A 4 2.01 -25.55 -6.04
C PRO A 4 2.51 -24.22 -6.59
N TYR A 5 2.58 -24.06 -7.92
CA TYR A 5 2.97 -22.78 -8.54
C TYR A 5 1.83 -21.76 -8.46
N LEU A 6 0.58 -22.23 -8.64
CA LEU A 6 -0.61 -21.39 -8.50
C LEU A 6 -0.73 -20.84 -7.07
N MET A 7 -0.54 -21.68 -6.06
CA MET A 7 -0.59 -21.27 -4.65
C MET A 7 0.42 -20.16 -4.34
N LYS A 8 1.66 -20.30 -4.82
CA LYS A 8 2.72 -19.29 -4.62
C LYS A 8 2.38 -17.95 -5.30
N ALA A 9 1.89 -18.01 -6.53
CA ALA A 9 1.47 -16.81 -7.26
C ALA A 9 0.32 -16.09 -6.51
N LEU A 10 -0.69 -16.83 -6.07
CA LEU A 10 -1.82 -16.28 -5.32
C LEU A 10 -1.40 -15.68 -3.97
N SER A 11 -0.43 -16.26 -3.27
CA SER A 11 0.09 -15.67 -2.03
C SER A 11 0.76 -14.31 -2.26
N VAL A 12 1.55 -14.18 -3.33
CA VAL A 12 2.20 -12.90 -3.66
C VAL A 12 1.16 -11.88 -4.11
N VAL A 13 0.26 -12.26 -5.02
CA VAL A 13 -0.82 -11.38 -5.50
C VAL A 13 -1.72 -10.96 -4.35
N GLY A 14 -2.08 -11.87 -3.44
CA GLY A 14 -2.89 -11.57 -2.27
C GLY A 14 -2.19 -10.61 -1.31
N THR A 15 -0.87 -10.74 -1.13
CA THR A 15 -0.08 -9.79 -0.32
C THR A 15 -0.10 -8.40 -0.94
N VAL A 16 0.13 -8.29 -2.25
CA VAL A 16 0.05 -7.01 -2.97
C VAL A 16 -1.36 -6.41 -2.88
N ALA A 17 -2.39 -7.23 -3.04
CA ALA A 17 -3.79 -6.81 -2.92
C ALA A 17 -4.12 -6.27 -1.52
N MET A 18 -3.63 -6.91 -0.45
CA MET A 18 -3.84 -6.43 0.92
C MET A 18 -3.22 -5.05 1.17
N PHE A 19 -2.00 -4.79 0.66
CA PHE A 19 -1.40 -3.46 0.73
C PHE A 19 -2.15 -2.43 -0.10
N MET A 20 -2.61 -2.81 -1.30
CA MET A 20 -3.39 -1.96 -2.19
C MET A 20 -4.74 -1.55 -1.56
N VAL A 21 -5.46 -2.50 -0.98
CA VAL A 21 -6.74 -2.24 -0.29
C VAL A 21 -6.53 -1.42 0.98
N GLY A 22 -5.54 -1.78 1.81
CA GLY A 22 -5.23 -1.05 3.04
C GLY A 22 -4.77 0.40 2.79
N GLY A 23 -3.93 0.60 1.77
CA GLY A 23 -3.50 1.94 1.36
C GLY A 23 -4.63 2.79 0.78
N GLY A 24 -5.58 2.17 0.07
CA GLY A 24 -6.81 2.84 -0.38
C GLY A 24 -7.65 3.34 0.79
N ILE A 25 -7.80 2.54 1.85
CA ILE A 25 -8.53 2.93 3.07
C ILE A 25 -7.81 4.10 3.77
N LEU A 26 -6.49 4.04 3.90
CA LEU A 26 -5.69 5.10 4.53
C LEU A 26 -5.78 6.43 3.78
N LEU A 27 -5.70 6.40 2.45
CA LEU A 27 -5.83 7.59 1.61
C LEU A 27 -7.24 8.18 1.67
N HIS A 28 -8.29 7.35 1.74
CA HIS A 28 -9.67 7.86 1.89
C HIS A 28 -9.95 8.42 3.30
N GLY A 29 -9.33 7.88 4.34
CA GLY A 29 -9.53 8.31 5.73
C GLY A 29 -8.81 9.60 6.13
N LEU A 30 -7.81 10.03 5.37
CA LEU A 30 -7.03 11.24 5.64
C LEU A 30 -7.65 12.47 4.95
N PRO A 31 -8.14 13.49 5.70
CA PRO A 31 -8.43 14.79 5.11
C PRO A 31 -7.09 15.37 4.61
N HIS A 32 -7.05 15.94 3.38
CA HIS A 32 -5.86 16.42 2.62
C HIS A 32 -5.21 15.42 1.63
N SER A 33 -5.62 14.15 1.58
CA SER A 33 -5.16 13.23 0.53
C SER A 33 -5.60 13.64 -0.88
N HIS A 34 -6.67 14.44 -0.98
CA HIS A 34 -7.21 14.96 -2.24
C HIS A 34 -6.24 15.87 -3.00
N GLU A 35 -5.29 16.54 -2.34
CA GLU A 35 -4.31 17.38 -3.06
C GLU A 35 -3.23 16.53 -3.74
N VAL A 36 -2.73 15.50 -3.06
CA VAL A 36 -1.79 14.54 -3.64
C VAL A 36 -2.42 13.80 -4.82
N LEU A 37 -3.71 13.48 -4.70
CA LEU A 37 -4.48 12.85 -5.77
C LEU A 37 -4.72 13.81 -6.94
N ARG A 38 -5.08 15.09 -6.69
CA ARG A 38 -5.25 16.11 -7.74
C ARG A 38 -3.98 16.36 -8.54
N TYR A 39 -2.81 16.48 -7.90
CA TYR A 39 -1.54 16.65 -8.62
C TYR A 39 -1.19 15.44 -9.51
N ALA A 40 -1.49 14.23 -9.02
CA ALA A 40 -1.29 13.01 -9.80
C ALA A 40 -2.27 12.91 -10.99
N GLU A 41 -3.55 13.23 -10.76
CA GLU A 41 -4.57 13.24 -11.81
C GLU A 41 -4.30 14.28 -12.89
N GLU A 42 -3.90 15.50 -12.53
CA GLU A 42 -3.59 16.58 -13.49
C GLU A 42 -2.38 16.23 -14.38
N THR A 43 -1.39 15.53 -13.82
CA THR A 43 -0.24 15.04 -14.59
C THR A 43 -0.64 13.94 -15.58
N VAL A 44 -1.59 13.07 -15.20
CA VAL A 44 -2.04 11.94 -16.01
C VAL A 44 -3.07 12.35 -17.08
N HIS A 45 -3.90 13.36 -16.80
CA HIS A 45 -4.93 13.85 -17.71
C HIS A 45 -4.35 14.59 -18.94
N ASN A 46 -3.09 15.02 -18.86
CA ASN A 46 -2.37 15.65 -19.98
C ASN A 46 -1.81 14.67 -21.02
N LEU A 47 -2.00 13.35 -20.85
CA LEU A 47 -1.60 12.35 -21.85
C LEU A 47 -2.76 12.00 -22.80
N PRO A 48 -2.78 12.52 -24.04
CA PRO A 48 -3.85 12.23 -25.00
C PRO A 48 -3.78 10.77 -25.47
N GLY A 49 -4.93 10.07 -25.43
CA GLY A 49 -5.12 8.72 -25.97
C GLY A 49 -5.11 7.56 -24.96
N ILE A 50 -4.44 7.72 -23.80
CA ILE A 50 -4.34 6.67 -22.75
C ILE A 50 -4.99 7.11 -21.42
N GLY A 51 -5.31 8.40 -21.26
CA GLY A 51 -5.81 9.00 -20.01
C GLY A 51 -7.00 8.29 -19.37
N GLY A 52 -7.90 7.68 -20.14
CA GLY A 52 -9.05 6.95 -19.59
C GLY A 52 -8.74 5.62 -18.91
N LEU A 53 -7.70 4.89 -19.34
CA LEU A 53 -7.26 3.66 -18.68
C LEU A 53 -6.27 3.97 -17.55
N LEU A 54 -5.42 4.96 -17.78
CA LEU A 54 -4.45 5.42 -16.79
C LEU A 54 -5.14 6.08 -15.59
N SER A 55 -6.27 6.76 -15.76
CA SER A 55 -7.04 7.35 -14.66
C SER A 55 -7.61 6.30 -13.69
N VAL A 56 -7.89 5.09 -14.16
CA VAL A 56 -8.40 3.99 -13.30
C VAL A 56 -7.24 3.32 -12.54
N ILE A 57 -6.09 3.15 -13.20
CA ILE A 57 -4.94 2.41 -12.64
C ILE A 57 -4.09 3.29 -11.71
N THR A 58 -3.94 4.58 -12.02
CA THR A 58 -3.14 5.53 -11.23
C THR A 58 -3.53 5.59 -9.75
N PRO A 59 -4.80 5.83 -9.37
CA PRO A 59 -5.19 5.88 -7.96
C PRO A 59 -4.99 4.52 -7.26
N ALA A 60 -5.16 3.43 -7.99
CA ALA A 60 -4.91 2.07 -7.54
C ALA A 60 -3.42 1.83 -7.19
N LEU A 61 -2.51 2.27 -8.07
CA LEU A 61 -1.07 2.18 -7.86
C LEU A 61 -0.58 3.11 -6.74
N LEU A 62 -1.10 4.33 -6.67
CA LEU A 62 -0.80 5.27 -5.58
C LEU A 62 -1.26 4.72 -4.23
N SER A 63 -2.45 4.10 -4.19
CA SER A 63 -2.96 3.41 -3.01
C SER A 63 -2.05 2.25 -2.61
N ALA A 64 -1.60 1.43 -3.56
CA ALA A 64 -0.63 0.36 -3.27
C ALA A 64 0.70 0.89 -2.71
N LEU A 65 1.27 1.92 -3.32
CA LEU A 65 2.51 2.56 -2.83
C LEU A 65 2.33 3.14 -1.43
N ALA A 66 1.26 3.90 -1.20
CA ALA A 66 0.95 4.46 0.11
C ALA A 66 0.75 3.36 1.16
N GLY A 67 0.03 2.29 0.80
CA GLY A 67 -0.19 1.13 1.66
C GLY A 67 1.12 0.41 2.03
N VAL A 68 2.02 0.21 1.06
CA VAL A 68 3.34 -0.39 1.31
C VAL A 68 4.19 0.48 2.23
N VAL A 69 4.23 1.79 1.98
CA VAL A 69 4.99 2.74 2.82
C VAL A 69 4.43 2.77 4.24
N ALA A 70 3.11 2.93 4.39
CA ALA A 70 2.45 2.95 5.69
C ALA A 70 2.62 1.63 6.44
N GLY A 71 2.43 0.50 5.76
CA GLY A 71 2.64 -0.82 6.36
C GLY A 71 4.10 -1.06 6.77
N GLY A 72 5.07 -0.58 5.98
CA GLY A 72 6.48 -0.61 6.35
C GLY A 72 6.80 0.24 7.59
N ILE A 73 6.21 1.43 7.70
CA ILE A 73 6.34 2.28 8.90
C ILE A 73 5.74 1.58 10.13
N VAL A 74 4.52 1.04 10.01
CA VAL A 74 3.86 0.32 11.11
C VAL A 74 4.70 -0.87 11.56
N LEU A 75 5.22 -1.66 10.62
CA LEU A 75 6.09 -2.81 10.93
C LEU A 75 7.35 -2.36 11.69
N ALA A 76 8.02 -1.30 11.22
CA ALA A 76 9.20 -0.78 11.89
C ALA A 76 8.92 -0.27 13.32
N VAL A 77 7.74 0.33 13.55
CA VAL A 77 7.30 0.76 14.88
C VAL A 77 7.00 -0.45 15.77
N VAL A 78 6.22 -1.42 15.28
CA VAL A 78 5.86 -2.63 16.03
C VAL A 78 7.11 -3.42 16.41
N ASP A 79 8.06 -3.60 15.50
CA ASP A 79 9.32 -4.30 15.78
C ASP A 79 10.13 -3.61 16.88
N LYS A 80 10.24 -2.27 16.83
CA LYS A 80 10.93 -1.50 17.87
C LYS A 80 10.21 -1.59 19.22
N VAL A 81 8.88 -1.48 19.23
CA VAL A 81 8.07 -1.56 20.46
C VAL A 81 8.17 -2.95 21.08
N MET A 82 8.05 -4.00 20.27
CA MET A 82 8.23 -5.40 20.69
C MET A 82 9.63 -5.62 21.28
N ALA A 83 10.69 -5.14 20.60
CA ALA A 83 12.07 -5.26 21.08
C ALA A 83 12.28 -4.56 22.43
N VAL A 84 11.66 -3.39 22.64
CA VAL A 84 11.70 -2.69 23.93
C VAL A 84 10.92 -3.46 25.00
N PHE A 85 9.73 -3.97 24.68
CA PHE A 85 8.89 -4.71 25.61
C PHE A 85 9.56 -6.02 26.08
N GLU A 86 10.18 -6.77 25.16
CA GLU A 86 10.93 -7.99 25.51
C GLU A 86 12.13 -7.70 26.41
N ARG A 87 12.83 -6.58 26.17
CA ARG A 87 13.89 -6.11 27.07
C ARG A 87 13.36 -5.85 28.48
N PHE A 88 12.21 -5.20 28.63
CA PHE A 88 11.59 -4.96 29.94
C PHE A 88 11.17 -6.26 30.64
N LYS A 89 10.63 -7.23 29.90
CA LYS A 89 10.23 -8.53 30.47
C LYS A 89 11.44 -9.36 30.93
N LYS A 90 12.59 -9.25 30.26
CA LYS A 90 13.81 -9.98 30.63
C LYS A 90 14.53 -9.41 31.87
N THR A 91 14.23 -8.16 32.24
CA THR A 91 14.82 -7.49 33.41
C THR A 91 14.00 -7.65 34.69
N ARG A 92 12.74 -8.11 34.59
CA ARG A 92 11.98 -8.62 35.75
C ARG A 92 12.12 -10.13 35.88
#